data_AF-A0A1Q6KFY4-F1
#
_entry.id   AF-A0A1Q6KFY4-F1
#
_cell.length_a   1.000
_cell.length_b   1.000
_cell.length_c   1.000
_cell.angle_alpha   90.00
_cell.angle_beta   90.00
_cell.angle_gamma   90.00
#
_symmetry.space_group_name_H-M   'P 1'
#
loop_
_entity.id
_entity.type
_entity.pdbx_description
1 polymer ?
#
loop_
_entity_poly.entity_id
_entity_poly.type
_entity_poly.pdbx_seq_one_letter_code
_entity_poly.pdbx_strand_id
1 'polypeptide(L)'
;MLKMERNKSDEYTFGVDEKETLDKLNLVESSVEKNLQENGKGELVSTKYYSKFVVNVNGMDVELKDVFITAEKDDKGQMSYHFRWIKENENGEKAIEERLTINSDGKILPNSDLAKYLGEELNIEEVMNENDQEKDRLKGVSKKIEPKENEKKMKKQENEKQEENDETQEIAEDLEAQGEDLELINIRKIKDPNVKQRMPEVFGEAEEHAQAYSKKLGKYVMLENKDGKWQINDKVEPAKPTMRSIISIDEQGEKIEREVPHALMKTNSDDKEIAVTYGQYGEINIETVDVLPCQERIARGVREQGETSKGEESAELRRQFETSGKEYTHNLAHQVEKIEEAQKESNQVEPNEISENNYIPNTDTTWKELMEETEESLPELVERYNKDMAASGGKEEPKNIIQRIIDDYQMVSHEHKR
;
A
#
# COMPACT_ATOMS: atom_id res chain seq x y z
N MET A 1 37.86 4.11 39.24
CA MET A 1 37.99 2.99 38.29
C MET A 1 36.79 2.07 38.46
N LEU A 2 35.82 2.19 37.57
CA LEU A 2 34.78 1.20 37.32
C LEU A 2 34.58 1.23 35.82
N LYS A 3 35.03 0.17 35.14
CA LYS A 3 34.83 -0.04 33.71
C LYS A 3 33.35 -0.38 33.53
N MET A 4 32.58 0.51 32.91
CA MET A 4 31.33 0.14 32.25
C MET A 4 31.72 -0.49 30.91
N GLU A 5 31.41 -1.77 30.77
CA GLU A 5 31.43 -2.46 29.48
C GLU A 5 30.43 -1.75 28.56
N ARG A 6 30.96 -1.14 27.50
CA ARG A 6 30.15 -0.72 26.35
C ARG A 6 29.64 -2.00 25.69
N ASN A 7 28.40 -2.36 25.98
CA ASN A 7 27.63 -3.17 25.04
C ASN A 7 27.65 -2.42 23.71
N LYS A 8 28.15 -3.10 22.67
CA LYS A 8 28.16 -2.61 21.30
C LYS A 8 26.71 -2.33 20.91
N SER A 9 26.31 -1.07 20.95
CA SER A 9 25.18 -0.60 20.15
C SER A 9 25.65 -0.69 18.71
N ASP A 10 25.03 -1.59 17.94
CA ASP A 10 25.23 -1.63 16.50
C ASP A 10 24.95 -0.21 15.96
N GLU A 11 26.01 0.43 15.48
CA GLU A 11 25.98 1.72 14.80
C GLU A 11 25.21 1.51 13.49
N TYR A 12 23.91 1.83 13.49
CA TYR A 12 23.11 1.89 12.26
C TYR A 12 23.37 3.24 11.59
N THR A 13 24.41 3.24 10.75
CA THR A 13 24.65 4.23 9.72
C THR A 13 24.03 3.71 8.43
N PHE A 14 23.32 4.57 7.69
CA PHE A 14 22.83 4.30 6.33
C PHE A 14 23.61 3.18 5.62
N GLY A 15 22.93 2.08 5.29
CA GLY A 15 23.50 1.12 4.36
C GLY A 15 23.76 1.80 3.02
N VAL A 16 25.03 1.98 2.63
CA VAL A 16 25.46 2.47 1.30
C VAL A 16 24.71 1.75 0.16
N ASP A 17 24.33 0.50 0.41
CA ASP A 17 23.58 -0.39 -0.46
C ASP A 17 22.14 0.07 -0.76
N GLU A 18 21.47 0.77 0.17
CA GLU A 18 20.09 1.20 -0.03
C GLU A 18 20.01 2.34 -1.03
N LYS A 19 20.75 3.45 -0.79
CA LYS A 19 20.78 4.59 -1.72
C LYS A 19 21.13 4.17 -3.15
N GLU A 20 22.12 3.28 -3.30
CA GLU A 20 22.50 2.74 -4.59
C GLU A 20 21.35 1.94 -5.24
N THR A 21 20.67 1.10 -4.47
CA THR A 21 19.50 0.34 -4.95
C THR A 21 18.37 1.26 -5.40
N LEU A 22 18.14 2.34 -4.66
CA LEU A 22 17.12 3.33 -4.99
C LEU A 22 17.43 4.08 -6.28
N ASP A 23 18.68 4.50 -6.48
CA ASP A 23 19.11 5.17 -7.70
C ASP A 23 19.00 4.25 -8.91
N LYS A 24 19.30 2.95 -8.74
CA LYS A 24 19.12 1.92 -9.77
C LYS A 24 17.66 1.72 -10.15
N LEU A 25 16.75 1.60 -9.17
CA LEU A 25 15.31 1.45 -9.42
C LEU A 25 14.76 2.65 -10.19
N ASN A 26 15.04 3.88 -9.73
CA ASN A 26 14.57 5.11 -10.36
C ASN A 26 15.06 5.23 -11.81
N LEU A 27 16.30 4.82 -12.09
CA LEU A 27 16.88 4.82 -13.43
C LEU A 27 16.13 3.85 -14.36
N VAL A 28 15.88 2.63 -13.90
CA VAL A 28 15.17 1.60 -14.67
C VAL A 28 13.74 2.06 -14.95
N GLU A 29 13.02 2.51 -13.91
CA GLU A 29 11.64 2.99 -14.03
C GLU A 29 11.53 4.14 -15.01
N SER A 30 12.32 5.21 -14.83
CA SER A 30 12.27 6.38 -15.71
C SER A 30 12.56 6.02 -17.17
N SER A 31 13.49 5.10 -17.40
CA SER A 31 13.84 4.63 -18.75
C SER A 31 12.70 3.81 -19.37
N VAL A 32 12.08 2.92 -18.59
CA VAL A 32 11.01 2.04 -19.06
C VAL A 32 9.73 2.85 -19.30
N GLU A 33 9.33 3.70 -18.36
CA GLU A 33 8.16 4.57 -18.51
C GLU A 33 8.27 5.46 -19.74
N LYS A 34 9.43 6.09 -19.95
CA LYS A 34 9.68 6.88 -21.16
C LYS A 34 9.51 6.05 -22.43
N ASN A 35 10.04 4.83 -22.45
CA ASN A 35 9.91 3.94 -23.60
C ASN A 35 8.45 3.53 -23.87
N LEU A 36 7.70 3.20 -22.81
CA LEU A 36 6.28 2.82 -22.93
C LEU A 36 5.43 3.99 -23.41
N GLN A 37 5.68 5.20 -22.91
CA GLN A 37 5.03 6.44 -23.35
C GLN A 37 5.35 6.77 -24.82
N GLU A 38 6.62 6.73 -25.22
CA GLU A 38 7.05 7.06 -26.59
C GLU A 38 6.52 6.06 -27.63
N ASN A 39 6.41 4.78 -27.24
CA ASN A 39 5.96 3.72 -28.14
C ASN A 39 4.44 3.46 -28.07
N GLY A 40 3.73 4.10 -27.12
CA GLY A 40 2.30 3.87 -26.87
C GLY A 40 1.99 2.42 -26.52
N LYS A 41 2.82 1.79 -25.69
CA LYS A 41 2.78 0.33 -25.40
C LYS A 41 2.48 0.05 -23.92
N GLY A 42 1.32 0.45 -23.43
CA GLY A 42 0.89 0.08 -22.07
C GLY A 42 1.57 0.86 -20.93
N GLU A 43 1.50 0.29 -19.73
CA GLU A 43 1.92 0.91 -18.48
C GLU A 43 2.87 0.01 -17.67
N LEU A 44 3.89 0.62 -17.05
CA LEU A 44 4.74 -0.05 -16.07
C LEU A 44 3.95 -0.31 -14.79
N VAL A 45 3.75 -1.57 -14.42
CA VAL A 45 2.99 -1.96 -13.21
C VAL A 45 3.88 -2.19 -12.01
N SER A 46 5.08 -2.74 -12.16
CA SER A 46 5.99 -2.89 -11.02
C SER A 46 7.42 -3.08 -11.49
N THR A 47 8.38 -2.82 -10.61
CA THR A 47 9.81 -3.13 -10.80
C THR A 47 10.32 -3.81 -9.54
N LYS A 48 10.89 -5.02 -9.68
CA LYS A 48 11.64 -5.71 -8.63
C LYS A 48 13.11 -5.75 -9.00
N TYR A 49 14.00 -5.45 -8.05
CA TYR A 49 15.45 -5.58 -8.20
C TYR A 49 15.97 -6.73 -7.35
N TYR A 50 16.65 -7.66 -7.99
CA TYR A 50 17.33 -8.77 -7.35
C TYR A 50 18.83 -8.65 -7.54
N SER A 51 19.58 -8.65 -6.44
CA SER A 51 21.04 -8.83 -6.52
C SER A 51 21.40 -10.23 -7.02
N LYS A 52 20.53 -11.21 -6.71
CA LYS A 52 20.62 -12.60 -7.13
C LYS A 52 19.21 -13.14 -7.38
N PHE A 53 18.97 -13.68 -8.56
CA PHE A 53 17.73 -14.36 -8.94
C PHE A 53 18.05 -15.73 -9.51
N VAL A 54 17.41 -16.78 -9.01
CA VAL A 54 17.67 -18.17 -9.40
C VAL A 54 16.52 -18.69 -10.23
N VAL A 55 16.85 -19.27 -11.39
CA VAL A 55 15.88 -19.90 -12.29
C VAL A 55 16.30 -21.34 -12.54
N ASN A 56 15.35 -22.28 -12.55
CA ASN A 56 15.66 -23.66 -12.90
C ASN A 56 15.64 -23.83 -14.42
N VAL A 57 16.76 -24.29 -14.97
CA VAL A 57 16.96 -24.58 -16.39
C VAL A 57 17.29 -26.05 -16.55
N ASN A 58 16.36 -26.83 -17.12
CA ASN A 58 16.55 -28.27 -17.37
C ASN A 58 17.01 -29.04 -16.12
N GLY A 59 16.50 -28.70 -14.94
CA GLY A 59 16.87 -29.32 -13.67
C GLY A 59 18.14 -28.77 -13.03
N MET A 60 18.75 -27.71 -13.57
CA MET A 60 19.90 -27.00 -12.99
C MET A 60 19.54 -25.58 -12.59
N ASP A 61 19.91 -25.19 -11.38
CA ASP A 61 19.71 -23.83 -10.90
C ASP A 61 20.74 -22.88 -11.53
N VAL A 62 20.25 -21.88 -12.25
CA VAL A 62 21.03 -20.84 -12.90
C VAL A 62 20.86 -19.53 -12.14
N GLU A 63 21.98 -18.92 -11.78
CA GLU A 63 22.03 -17.66 -11.05
C GLU A 63 22.14 -16.48 -12.03
N LEU A 64 21.15 -15.59 -11.98
CA LEU A 64 21.16 -14.28 -12.63
C LEU A 64 21.51 -13.22 -11.59
N LYS A 65 22.52 -12.39 -11.89
CA LYS A 65 22.97 -11.32 -10.99
C LYS A 65 22.46 -9.96 -11.46
N ASP A 66 22.19 -9.09 -10.49
CA ASP A 66 21.80 -7.69 -10.70
C ASP A 66 20.68 -7.52 -11.74
N VAL A 67 19.60 -8.28 -11.56
CA VAL A 67 18.48 -8.31 -12.50
C VAL A 67 17.32 -7.47 -12.00
N PHE A 68 16.73 -6.72 -12.92
CA PHE A 68 15.48 -6.00 -12.71
C PHE A 68 14.38 -6.74 -13.45
N ILE A 69 13.28 -7.07 -12.76
CA ILE A 69 12.10 -7.66 -13.37
C ILE A 69 11.00 -6.62 -13.29
N THR A 70 10.56 -6.13 -14.45
CA THR A 70 9.38 -5.26 -14.51
C THR A 70 8.15 -6.07 -14.88
N ALA A 71 7.01 -5.71 -14.30
CA ALA A 71 5.71 -6.15 -14.76
C ALA A 71 5.07 -5.01 -15.54
N GLU A 72 4.57 -5.28 -16.73
CA GLU A 72 4.00 -4.30 -17.64
C GLU A 72 2.64 -4.77 -18.13
N LYS A 73 1.69 -3.84 -18.20
CA LYS A 73 0.33 -4.10 -18.63
C LYS A 73 0.08 -3.41 -19.95
N ASP A 74 -0.33 -4.17 -20.95
CA ASP A 74 -0.66 -3.61 -22.26
C ASP A 74 -2.04 -2.92 -22.27
N ASP A 75 -2.39 -2.28 -23.38
CA ASP A 75 -3.67 -1.57 -23.54
C ASP A 75 -4.91 -2.49 -23.41
N LYS A 76 -4.72 -3.82 -23.50
CA LYS A 76 -5.77 -4.83 -23.32
C LYS A 76 -5.82 -5.37 -21.89
N GLY A 77 -4.94 -4.88 -21.02
CA GLY A 77 -4.82 -5.31 -19.64
C GLY A 77 -4.03 -6.61 -19.45
N GLN A 78 -3.32 -7.10 -20.47
CA GLN A 78 -2.51 -8.30 -20.38
C GLN A 78 -1.16 -7.99 -19.76
N MET A 79 -0.76 -8.81 -18.78
CA MET A 79 0.50 -8.67 -18.08
C MET A 79 1.65 -9.30 -18.88
N SER A 80 2.83 -8.71 -18.78
CA SER A 80 4.10 -9.28 -19.25
C SER A 80 5.22 -8.92 -18.29
N TYR A 81 6.21 -9.80 -18.18
CA TYR A 81 7.35 -9.64 -17.30
C TYR A 81 8.62 -9.52 -18.12
N HIS A 82 9.43 -8.49 -17.85
CA HIS A 82 10.64 -8.21 -18.61
C HIS A 82 11.86 -8.18 -17.72
N PHE A 83 12.88 -8.94 -18.08
CA PHE A 83 14.13 -9.02 -17.35
C PHE A 83 15.14 -8.07 -17.98
N ARG A 84 15.68 -7.19 -17.13
CA ARG A 84 16.50 -6.06 -17.55
C ARG A 84 17.76 -5.94 -16.70
N TRP A 85 18.79 -5.40 -17.33
CA TRP A 85 20.08 -5.10 -16.71
C TRP A 85 20.47 -3.66 -16.99
N ILE A 86 21.11 -3.03 -16.00
CA ILE A 86 21.78 -1.75 -16.21
C ILE A 86 23.14 -2.05 -16.84
N LYS A 87 23.38 -1.53 -18.04
CA LYS A 87 24.66 -1.62 -18.73
C LYS A 87 25.31 -0.24 -18.77
N GLU A 88 26.51 -0.14 -18.21
CA GLU A 88 27.31 1.06 -18.24
C GLU A 88 28.30 0.98 -19.41
N ASN A 89 28.37 2.03 -20.24
CA ASN A 89 29.36 2.13 -21.31
C ASN A 89 30.70 2.69 -20.77
N GLU A 90 31.73 2.72 -21.62
CA GLU A 90 33.07 3.19 -21.24
C GLU A 90 33.10 4.66 -20.76
N ASN A 91 32.06 5.44 -21.10
CA ASN A 91 31.93 6.85 -20.69
C ASN A 91 31.12 7.03 -19.39
N GLY A 92 30.69 5.94 -18.76
CA GLY A 92 29.84 5.97 -17.56
C GLY A 92 28.36 6.20 -17.83
N GLU A 93 27.93 6.22 -19.09
CA GLU A 93 26.51 6.35 -19.42
C GLU A 93 25.81 5.01 -19.22
N LYS A 94 24.72 5.03 -18.47
CA LYS A 94 23.92 3.84 -18.15
C LYS A 94 22.76 3.71 -19.12
N ALA A 95 22.62 2.52 -19.70
CA ALA A 95 21.51 2.12 -20.55
C ALA A 95 20.82 0.89 -19.98
N ILE A 96 19.52 0.75 -20.24
CA ILE A 96 18.75 -0.42 -19.83
C ILE A 96 18.74 -1.44 -20.97
N GLU A 97 19.21 -2.66 -20.71
CA GLU A 97 19.21 -3.77 -21.65
C GLU A 97 18.17 -4.80 -21.23
N GLU A 98 17.15 -5.03 -22.07
CA GLU A 98 16.18 -6.11 -21.91
C GLU A 98 16.70 -7.40 -22.53
N ARG A 99 16.65 -8.51 -21.79
CA ARG A 99 17.12 -9.82 -22.27
C ARG A 99 16.16 -10.96 -22.03
N LEU A 100 14.96 -10.72 -21.52
CA LEU A 100 13.94 -11.76 -21.46
C LEU A 100 12.58 -11.10 -21.37
N THR A 101 11.60 -11.64 -22.07
CA THR A 101 10.21 -11.27 -21.87
C THR A 101 9.38 -12.53 -21.73
N ILE A 102 8.49 -12.51 -20.75
CA ILE A 102 7.52 -13.58 -20.48
C ILE A 102 6.14 -12.94 -20.58
N ASN A 103 5.26 -13.49 -21.42
CA ASN A 103 3.91 -12.94 -21.57
C ASN A 103 2.96 -13.44 -20.46
N SER A 104 1.70 -13.02 -20.53
CA SER A 104 0.66 -13.38 -19.55
C SER A 104 0.38 -14.89 -19.45
N ASP A 105 0.70 -15.65 -20.50
CA ASP A 105 0.50 -17.09 -20.55
C ASP A 105 1.73 -17.87 -20.02
N GLY A 106 2.74 -17.17 -19.49
CA GLY A 106 4.00 -17.77 -19.07
C GLY A 106 4.95 -18.12 -20.23
N LYS A 107 4.63 -17.74 -21.48
CA LYS A 107 5.47 -18.04 -22.64
C LYS A 107 6.65 -17.12 -22.72
N ILE A 108 7.83 -17.70 -22.89
CA ILE A 108 9.08 -16.99 -23.09
C ILE A 108 9.15 -16.51 -24.54
N LEU A 109 9.30 -15.20 -24.73
CA LEU A 109 9.49 -14.62 -26.05
C LEU A 109 10.96 -14.77 -26.49
N PRO A 110 11.23 -15.13 -27.76
CA PRO A 110 12.59 -15.33 -28.25
C PRO A 110 13.25 -13.99 -28.61
N ASN A 111 13.37 -13.08 -27.65
CA ASN A 111 14.00 -11.78 -27.83
C ASN A 111 15.49 -11.76 -27.42
N SER A 112 16.03 -12.87 -26.92
CA SER A 112 17.43 -12.97 -26.51
C SER A 112 18.01 -14.39 -26.60
N ASP A 113 19.32 -14.49 -26.38
CA ASP A 113 20.00 -15.78 -26.20
C ASP A 113 19.61 -16.47 -24.88
N LEU A 114 19.19 -15.73 -23.85
CA LEU A 114 18.78 -16.29 -22.56
C LEU A 114 17.51 -17.14 -22.69
N ALA A 115 16.58 -16.70 -23.55
CA ALA A 115 15.34 -17.43 -23.86
C ALA A 115 15.62 -18.87 -24.36
N LYS A 116 16.73 -19.10 -25.08
CA LYS A 116 17.09 -20.41 -25.61
C LYS A 116 17.38 -21.46 -24.53
N TYR A 117 17.73 -21.00 -23.32
CA TYR A 117 18.09 -21.87 -22.22
C TYR A 117 16.91 -22.14 -21.28
N LEU A 118 15.93 -21.24 -21.20
CA LEU A 118 14.85 -21.29 -20.22
C LEU A 118 13.64 -22.15 -20.63
N GLY A 119 13.64 -22.73 -21.84
CA GLY A 119 12.52 -23.49 -22.38
C GLY A 119 11.49 -22.61 -23.10
N GLU A 120 10.30 -23.14 -23.37
CA GLU A 120 9.22 -22.41 -24.06
C GLU A 120 8.30 -21.66 -23.08
N GLU A 121 8.15 -22.15 -21.85
CA GLU A 121 7.24 -21.64 -20.83
C GLU A 121 7.92 -21.61 -19.45
N LEU A 122 7.61 -20.58 -18.67
CA LEU A 122 8.07 -20.40 -17.29
C LEU A 122 6.93 -19.81 -16.45
N ASN A 123 6.60 -20.46 -15.34
CA ASN A 123 5.71 -19.90 -14.33
C ASN A 123 6.45 -18.82 -13.54
N ILE A 124 6.51 -17.62 -14.10
CA ILE A 124 7.30 -16.53 -13.54
C ILE A 124 6.83 -16.10 -12.14
N GLU A 125 5.54 -16.17 -11.84
CA GLU A 125 5.01 -15.81 -10.53
C GLU A 125 5.51 -16.75 -9.44
N GLU A 126 5.47 -18.06 -9.68
CA GLU A 126 6.01 -19.07 -8.76
C GLU A 126 7.52 -18.88 -8.55
N VAL A 127 8.26 -18.68 -9.64
CA VAL A 127 9.73 -18.48 -9.58
C VAL A 127 10.09 -17.19 -8.84
N MET A 128 9.33 -16.09 -9.04
CA MET A 128 9.54 -14.86 -8.27
C MET A 128 9.24 -15.10 -6.79
N ASN A 129 8.13 -15.77 -6.47
CA ASN A 129 7.77 -16.07 -5.08
C ASN A 129 8.85 -16.87 -4.37
N GLU A 130 9.42 -17.90 -5.00
CA GLU A 130 10.54 -18.67 -4.44
C GLU A 130 11.78 -17.78 -4.18
N ASN A 131 12.08 -16.85 -5.09
CA ASN A 131 13.21 -15.95 -4.93
C ASN A 131 12.97 -14.85 -3.88
N ASP A 132 11.73 -14.41 -3.71
CA ASP A 132 11.34 -13.38 -2.74
C ASP A 132 11.47 -13.85 -1.29
N GLN A 133 11.30 -15.15 -1.04
CA GLN A 133 11.45 -15.74 0.30
C GLN A 133 12.92 -15.90 0.73
N GLU A 134 13.85 -15.85 -0.23
CA GLU A 134 15.26 -16.11 0.02
C GLU A 134 15.98 -14.83 0.46
N LYS A 135 16.52 -14.87 1.68
CA LYS A 135 17.21 -13.74 2.30
C LYS A 135 18.31 -13.19 1.38
N ASP A 136 18.39 -11.87 1.31
CA ASP A 136 19.38 -11.10 0.55
C ASP A 136 19.26 -11.17 -0.98
N ARG A 137 18.31 -11.90 -1.57
CA ARG A 137 18.11 -11.95 -3.03
C ARG A 137 17.43 -10.70 -3.55
N LEU A 138 16.20 -10.46 -3.08
CA LEU A 138 15.41 -9.28 -3.38
C LEU A 138 15.98 -8.07 -2.63
N LYS A 139 16.30 -7.02 -3.39
CA LYS A 139 16.90 -5.78 -2.88
C LYS A 139 16.00 -4.57 -3.08
N GLY A 140 14.91 -4.66 -3.83
CA GLY A 140 13.95 -3.57 -3.88
C GLY A 140 12.71 -3.89 -4.71
N VAL A 141 11.58 -3.31 -4.33
CA VAL A 141 10.29 -3.48 -4.99
C VAL A 141 9.63 -2.12 -5.18
N SER A 142 8.95 -1.96 -6.31
CA SER A 142 8.18 -0.79 -6.70
C SER A 142 6.95 -1.25 -7.48
N LYS A 143 5.76 -0.68 -7.27
CA LYS A 143 4.48 -1.12 -7.86
C LYS A 143 3.56 0.09 -8.16
N LYS A 144 2.79 0.06 -9.25
CA LYS A 144 1.70 0.97 -9.59
C LYS A 144 0.37 0.45 -9.11
N ILE A 145 -0.51 1.37 -8.75
CA ILE A 145 -1.95 1.11 -8.62
C ILE A 145 -2.67 1.89 -9.72
N GLU A 146 -3.78 1.32 -10.22
CA GLU A 146 -4.57 1.92 -11.29
C GLU A 146 -5.02 3.35 -10.93
N PRO A 147 -4.77 4.36 -11.79
CA PRO A 147 -4.92 5.79 -11.47
C PRO A 147 -6.36 6.29 -11.29
N LYS A 148 -7.39 5.43 -11.44
CA LYS A 148 -8.79 5.87 -11.55
C LYS A 148 -9.37 6.54 -10.29
N GLU A 149 -8.79 6.31 -9.12
CA GLU A 149 -9.27 6.92 -7.86
C GLU A 149 -8.53 8.21 -7.48
N ASN A 150 -7.24 8.34 -7.79
CA ASN A 150 -6.41 9.45 -7.33
C ASN A 150 -6.61 10.75 -8.15
N GLU A 151 -6.80 10.67 -9.47
CA GLU A 151 -7.00 11.87 -10.31
C GLU A 151 -8.32 12.61 -10.02
N LYS A 152 -9.38 11.89 -9.62
CA LYS A 152 -10.66 12.50 -9.24
C LYS A 152 -10.58 13.26 -7.91
N LYS A 153 -9.72 12.81 -6.99
CA LYS A 153 -9.52 13.44 -5.67
C LYS A 153 -8.76 14.77 -5.79
N MET A 154 -7.69 14.84 -6.61
CA MET A 154 -6.90 16.08 -6.80
C MET A 154 -7.72 17.25 -7.40
N LYS A 155 -8.60 16.98 -8.38
CA LYS A 155 -9.42 18.03 -9.03
C LYS A 155 -10.52 18.60 -8.12
N LYS A 156 -10.87 17.91 -7.03
CA LYS A 156 -11.93 18.35 -6.11
C LYS A 156 -11.41 19.45 -5.16
N GLN A 157 -10.16 19.35 -4.70
CA GLN A 157 -9.54 20.32 -3.79
C GLN A 157 -9.05 21.61 -4.46
N GLU A 158 -8.65 21.62 -5.73
CA GLU A 158 -8.32 22.90 -6.40
C GLU A 158 -9.53 23.86 -6.44
N ASN A 159 -10.76 23.32 -6.38
CA ASN A 159 -12.00 24.10 -6.42
C ASN A 159 -12.55 24.46 -5.03
N GLU A 160 -12.14 23.77 -3.97
CA GLU A 160 -12.48 24.10 -2.59
C GLU A 160 -11.35 24.96 -2.02
N LYS A 161 -11.53 26.29 -2.09
CA LYS A 161 -10.64 27.23 -1.40
C LYS A 161 -10.48 26.75 0.04
N GLN A 162 -9.23 26.47 0.47
CA GLN A 162 -8.91 26.31 1.87
C GLN A 162 -9.50 27.51 2.63
N GLU A 163 -10.38 27.26 3.60
CA GLU A 163 -10.59 28.24 4.65
C GLU A 163 -9.28 28.25 5.45
N GLU A 164 -8.39 29.20 5.13
CA GLU A 164 -7.23 29.53 5.97
C GLU A 164 -7.75 29.76 7.39
N ASN A 165 -7.34 28.90 8.32
CA ASN A 165 -7.51 29.19 9.74
C ASN A 165 -6.24 29.92 10.25
N ASP A 166 -6.40 30.64 11.36
CA ASP A 166 -5.32 31.44 11.97
C ASP A 166 -4.05 30.60 12.26
N GLU A 167 -4.18 29.30 12.53
CA GLU A 167 -3.03 28.42 12.84
C GLU A 167 -2.19 28.05 11.62
N THR A 168 -2.79 27.98 10.42
CA THR A 168 -2.04 27.74 9.17
C THR A 168 -1.37 28.99 8.64
N GLN A 169 -1.91 30.18 8.98
CA GLN A 169 -1.31 31.47 8.64
C GLN A 169 0.00 31.70 9.42
N GLU A 170 0.04 31.35 10.71
CA GLU A 170 1.25 31.43 11.53
C GLU A 170 2.45 30.69 10.90
N ILE A 171 2.21 29.50 10.35
CA ILE A 171 3.24 28.68 9.68
C ILE A 171 3.79 29.40 8.44
N ALA A 172 2.90 29.95 7.62
CA ALA A 172 3.29 30.66 6.40
C ALA A 172 4.06 31.96 6.71
N GLU A 173 3.59 32.73 7.70
CA GLU A 173 4.23 33.97 8.14
C GLU A 173 5.64 33.74 8.69
N ASP A 174 5.82 32.71 9.52
CA ASP A 174 7.13 32.33 10.08
C ASP A 174 8.13 31.97 8.98
N LEU A 175 7.71 31.18 7.98
CA LEU A 175 8.56 30.78 6.86
C LEU A 175 8.90 31.97 5.94
N GLU A 176 7.94 32.84 5.66
CA GLU A 176 8.16 34.05 4.87
C GLU A 176 9.16 34.99 5.57
N ALA A 177 9.02 35.18 6.89
CA ALA A 177 9.93 35.99 7.70
C ALA A 177 11.37 35.46 7.70
N GLN A 178 11.56 34.16 7.44
CA GLN A 178 12.86 33.50 7.31
C GLN A 178 13.43 33.54 5.88
N GLY A 179 12.67 34.10 4.92
CA GLY A 179 13.05 34.14 3.51
C GLY A 179 12.75 32.84 2.75
N GLU A 180 11.98 31.93 3.36
CA GLU A 180 11.56 30.65 2.81
C GLU A 180 10.08 30.69 2.41
N ASP A 181 9.71 31.64 1.55
CA ASP A 181 8.40 31.59 0.91
C ASP A 181 8.34 30.36 -0.02
N LEU A 182 7.64 29.31 0.42
CA LEU A 182 7.53 28.02 -0.24
C LEU A 182 6.20 27.83 -0.98
N GLU A 183 5.31 28.84 -0.95
CA GLU A 183 3.93 28.73 -1.44
C GLU A 183 3.25 27.43 -0.97
N LEU A 184 3.21 27.23 0.35
CA LEU A 184 2.65 26.02 0.95
C LEU A 184 1.13 25.93 0.74
N ILE A 185 0.67 24.72 0.46
CA ILE A 185 -0.75 24.36 0.45
C ILE A 185 -0.97 23.09 1.26
N ASN A 186 -2.23 22.86 1.64
CA ASN A 186 -2.66 21.65 2.37
C ASN A 186 -1.86 21.40 3.64
N ILE A 187 -1.55 22.47 4.39
CA ILE A 187 -0.84 22.39 5.65
C ILE A 187 -1.72 21.66 6.68
N ARG A 188 -1.20 20.61 7.30
CA ARG A 188 -1.87 19.89 8.39
C ARG A 188 -0.92 19.62 9.54
N LYS A 189 -1.35 19.97 10.76
CA LYS A 189 -0.60 19.68 11.97
C LYS A 189 -0.77 18.22 12.37
N ILE A 190 0.29 17.61 12.85
CA ILE A 190 0.29 16.26 13.40
C ILE A 190 -0.22 16.33 14.84
N LYS A 191 -1.25 15.54 15.15
CA LYS A 191 -1.89 15.48 16.48
C LYS A 191 -1.75 14.11 17.14
N ASP A 192 -0.96 13.25 16.52
CA ASP A 192 -0.68 11.90 17.00
C ASP A 192 0.23 11.91 18.24
N PRO A 193 -0.26 11.41 19.40
CA PRO A 193 0.53 11.43 20.63
C PRO A 193 1.69 10.42 20.62
N ASN A 194 1.64 9.41 19.75
CA ASN A 194 2.58 8.30 19.73
C ASN A 194 3.64 8.45 18.61
N VAL A 195 3.51 9.43 17.72
CA VAL A 195 4.44 9.61 16.58
C VAL A 195 5.90 9.81 17.03
N LYS A 196 6.12 10.51 18.15
CA LYS A 196 7.46 10.69 18.74
C LYS A 196 8.08 9.38 19.22
N GLN A 197 7.26 8.45 19.68
CA GLN A 197 7.72 7.13 20.10
C GLN A 197 8.08 6.26 18.90
N ARG A 198 7.32 6.41 17.79
CA ARG A 198 7.53 5.65 16.54
C ARG A 198 8.78 6.09 15.79
N MET A 199 9.01 7.41 15.72
CA MET A 199 10.09 8.05 14.96
C MET A 199 10.72 9.20 15.75
N PRO A 200 11.42 8.91 16.87
CA PRO A 200 12.01 9.92 17.74
C PRO A 200 13.06 10.79 17.02
N GLU A 201 13.76 10.24 16.03
CA GLU A 201 14.74 10.94 15.22
C GLU A 201 14.13 12.09 14.41
N VAL A 202 12.90 11.93 13.92
CA VAL A 202 12.18 12.98 13.18
C VAL A 202 11.42 13.89 14.13
N PHE A 203 10.68 13.32 15.10
CA PHE A 203 9.68 14.06 15.87
C PHE A 203 10.09 14.42 17.31
N GLY A 204 11.25 13.97 17.78
CA GLY A 204 11.61 14.00 19.21
C GLY A 204 12.02 15.37 19.77
N GLU A 205 12.58 16.27 18.95
CA GLU A 205 13.16 17.53 19.43
C GLU A 205 12.20 18.73 19.40
N ALA A 206 11.23 18.72 18.49
CA ALA A 206 10.33 19.85 18.27
C ALA A 206 9.05 19.73 19.11
N GLU A 207 8.40 20.86 19.35
CA GLU A 207 7.17 20.93 20.13
C GLU A 207 5.98 20.44 19.31
N GLU A 208 5.82 21.01 18.10
CA GLU A 208 4.79 20.66 17.13
C GLU A 208 5.40 20.28 15.78
N HIS A 209 4.59 19.57 14.98
CA HIS A 209 4.96 19.11 13.65
C HIS A 209 3.80 19.28 12.69
N ALA A 210 4.09 19.48 11.41
CA ALA A 210 3.11 19.58 10.35
C ALA A 210 3.66 19.02 9.03
N GLN A 211 2.78 18.71 8.10
CA GLN A 211 3.12 18.39 6.71
C GLN A 211 2.43 19.38 5.77
N ALA A 212 3.03 19.57 4.60
CA ALA A 212 2.47 20.42 3.56
C ALA A 212 2.99 20.02 2.17
N TYR A 213 2.37 20.58 1.12
CA TYR A 213 2.92 20.56 -0.22
C TYR A 213 3.45 21.95 -0.58
N SER A 214 4.72 22.03 -1.01
CA SER A 214 5.31 23.26 -1.54
C SER A 214 5.12 23.35 -3.05
N LYS A 215 4.35 24.34 -3.50
CA LYS A 215 4.21 24.62 -4.94
C LYS A 215 5.55 25.03 -5.56
N LYS A 216 6.35 25.81 -4.84
CA LYS A 216 7.65 26.30 -5.31
C LYS A 216 8.66 25.18 -5.51
N LEU A 217 8.68 24.19 -4.62
CA LEU A 217 9.56 23.02 -4.75
C LEU A 217 8.96 21.92 -5.63
N GLY A 218 7.63 21.92 -5.80
CA GLY A 218 6.90 20.84 -6.45
C GLY A 218 7.03 19.53 -5.68
N LYS A 219 7.01 19.60 -4.34
CA LYS A 219 7.35 18.49 -3.44
C LYS A 219 6.56 18.58 -2.12
N TYR A 220 6.35 17.43 -1.49
CA TYR A 220 5.89 17.33 -0.11
C TYR A 220 7.02 17.65 0.86
N VAL A 221 6.69 18.33 1.95
CA VAL A 221 7.63 18.79 2.98
C VAL A 221 7.10 18.47 4.37
N MET A 222 8.02 18.23 5.29
CA MET A 222 7.73 18.19 6.72
C MET A 222 8.18 19.50 7.37
N LEU A 223 7.40 19.96 8.34
CA LEU A 223 7.61 21.19 9.08
C LEU A 223 7.68 20.86 10.57
N GLU A 224 8.49 21.61 11.30
CA GLU A 224 8.60 21.50 12.75
C GLU A 224 8.51 22.88 13.40
N ASN A 225 7.91 22.94 14.59
CA ASN A 225 7.95 24.11 15.45
C ASN A 225 9.00 23.91 16.53
N LYS A 226 10.09 24.68 16.44
CA LYS A 226 11.20 24.66 17.38
C LYS A 226 11.33 26.02 18.03
N ASP A 227 11.31 26.05 19.36
CA ASP A 227 11.38 27.28 20.16
C ASP A 227 10.31 28.33 19.77
N GLY A 228 9.11 27.88 19.40
CA GLY A 228 7.99 28.73 19.02
C GLY A 228 8.04 29.27 17.59
N LYS A 229 8.89 28.72 16.72
CA LYS A 229 9.00 29.11 15.31
C LYS A 229 8.90 27.92 14.37
N TRP A 230 8.11 28.07 13.31
CA TRP A 230 7.99 27.07 12.25
C TRP A 230 9.13 27.14 11.25
N GLN A 231 9.67 25.99 10.89
CA GLN A 231 10.72 25.83 9.88
C GLN A 231 10.56 24.50 9.13
N ILE A 232 11.22 24.34 7.98
CA ILE A 232 11.33 23.03 7.32
C ILE A 232 12.09 22.08 8.25
N ASN A 233 11.57 20.86 8.44
CA ASN A 233 12.25 19.80 9.15
C ASN A 233 13.40 19.25 8.28
N ASP A 234 14.64 19.62 8.61
CA ASP A 234 15.85 19.24 7.88
C ASP A 234 16.19 17.74 7.99
N LYS A 235 15.47 17.01 8.83
CA LYS A 235 15.63 15.55 9.02
C LYS A 235 14.79 14.74 8.05
N VAL A 236 13.99 15.40 7.21
CA VAL A 236 13.13 14.76 6.23
C VAL A 236 13.38 15.37 4.85
N GLU A 237 13.75 14.54 3.89
CA GLU A 237 13.98 14.97 2.51
C GLU A 237 12.64 15.23 1.79
N PRO A 238 12.44 16.42 1.22
CA PRO A 238 11.25 16.72 0.43
C PRO A 238 11.10 15.77 -0.78
N ALA A 239 9.92 15.20 -0.94
CA ALA A 239 9.67 14.13 -1.92
C ALA A 239 8.73 14.52 -3.06
N LYS A 240 8.99 13.92 -4.22
CA LYS A 240 8.09 13.90 -5.37
C LYS A 240 7.21 12.64 -5.33
N PRO A 241 6.23 12.52 -6.25
CA PRO A 241 5.46 11.31 -6.34
C PRO A 241 6.31 10.06 -6.53
N THR A 242 5.84 8.93 -5.97
CA THR A 242 6.57 7.67 -5.96
C THR A 242 5.76 6.53 -6.55
N MET A 243 6.47 5.53 -7.06
CA MET A 243 5.90 4.26 -7.52
C MET A 243 6.14 3.14 -6.52
N ARG A 244 6.70 3.42 -5.35
CA ARG A 244 7.04 2.36 -4.40
C ARG A 244 5.84 1.99 -3.57
N SER A 245 5.58 0.70 -3.42
CA SER A 245 4.50 0.27 -2.52
C SER A 245 4.92 0.36 -1.06
N ILE A 246 3.93 0.60 -0.21
CA ILE A 246 3.95 0.34 1.21
C ILE A 246 2.90 -0.71 1.54
N ILE A 247 3.03 -1.33 2.70
CA ILE A 247 1.99 -2.13 3.33
C ILE A 247 1.42 -1.24 4.43
N SER A 248 0.28 -0.61 4.16
CA SER A 248 -0.42 0.22 5.12
C SER A 248 -1.26 -0.65 6.03
N ILE A 249 -1.20 -0.33 7.33
CA ILE A 249 -1.98 -0.95 8.38
C ILE A 249 -2.88 0.14 8.96
N ASP A 250 -4.19 -0.14 9.00
CA ASP A 250 -5.13 0.78 9.62
C ASP A 250 -4.88 0.92 11.14
N GLU A 251 -5.54 1.87 11.76
CA GLU A 251 -5.27 2.22 13.15
C GLU A 251 -5.63 1.09 14.13
N GLN A 252 -6.41 0.10 13.68
CA GLN A 252 -6.89 -1.02 14.47
C GLN A 252 -6.10 -2.31 14.21
N GLY A 253 -5.37 -2.40 13.10
CA GLY A 253 -4.72 -3.62 12.63
C GLY A 253 -5.66 -4.59 11.93
N GLU A 254 -6.85 -4.13 11.54
CA GLU A 254 -7.90 -4.95 10.92
C GLU A 254 -7.74 -5.02 9.40
N LYS A 255 -7.42 -3.87 8.78
CA LYS A 255 -7.12 -3.74 7.36
C LYS A 255 -5.62 -3.63 7.15
N ILE A 256 -5.10 -4.47 6.26
CA ILE A 256 -3.69 -4.49 5.89
C ILE A 256 -3.64 -4.61 4.38
N GLU A 257 -3.20 -3.56 3.72
CA GLU A 257 -3.20 -3.52 2.27
C GLU A 257 -1.91 -2.95 1.73
N ARG A 258 -1.48 -3.51 0.61
CA ARG A 258 -0.39 -2.97 -0.18
C ARG A 258 -0.92 -1.84 -1.03
N GLU A 259 -0.51 -0.63 -0.69
CA GLU A 259 -0.84 0.57 -1.44
C GLU A 259 0.39 1.29 -1.97
N VAL A 260 0.18 2.22 -2.89
CA VAL A 260 1.22 3.07 -3.45
C VAL A 260 0.93 4.46 -2.92
N PRO A 261 1.69 4.92 -1.91
CA PRO A 261 1.53 6.25 -1.42
C PRO A 261 1.81 7.22 -2.55
N HIS A 262 1.20 8.37 -2.46
CA HIS A 262 1.43 9.42 -3.42
C HIS A 262 2.90 9.89 -3.38
N ALA A 263 3.55 9.96 -2.22
CA ALA A 263 4.99 10.21 -2.11
C ALA A 263 5.63 9.44 -0.94
N LEU A 264 6.96 9.28 -0.97
CA LEU A 264 7.75 8.75 0.14
C LEU A 264 8.89 9.71 0.45
N MET A 265 8.83 10.33 1.62
CA MET A 265 9.85 11.21 2.16
C MET A 265 10.87 10.41 2.96
N LYS A 266 12.14 10.55 2.62
CA LYS A 266 13.23 9.89 3.35
C LYS A 266 13.55 10.66 4.62
N THR A 267 14.05 9.95 5.63
CA THR A 267 14.51 10.59 6.85
C THR A 267 16.03 10.49 7.00
N ASN A 268 16.55 11.05 8.09
CA ASN A 268 17.93 10.87 8.49
C ASN A 268 18.25 9.45 9.02
N SER A 269 17.24 8.57 9.16
CA SER A 269 17.42 7.13 9.38
C SER A 269 17.16 6.37 8.08
N ASP A 270 17.94 5.32 7.83
CA ASP A 270 17.75 4.44 6.67
C ASP A 270 16.55 3.50 6.83
N ASP A 271 16.26 3.10 8.06
CA ASP A 271 15.13 2.23 8.36
C ASP A 271 13.80 2.98 8.55
N LYS A 272 13.73 4.28 8.24
CA LYS A 272 12.54 5.13 8.41
C LYS A 272 12.27 6.03 7.21
N GLU A 273 11.02 6.00 6.76
CA GLU A 273 10.46 6.90 5.76
C GLU A 273 9.12 7.47 6.27
N ILE A 274 8.58 8.46 5.55
CA ILE A 274 7.23 8.98 5.76
C ILE A 274 6.47 8.87 4.44
N ALA A 275 5.40 8.09 4.43
CA ALA A 275 4.52 7.99 3.28
C ALA A 275 3.52 9.14 3.31
N VAL A 276 3.20 9.65 2.12
CA VAL A 276 2.15 10.63 1.88
C VAL A 276 1.04 9.93 1.12
N THR A 277 -0.15 9.83 1.70
CA THR A 277 -1.30 9.11 1.14
C THR A 277 -2.47 10.07 0.96
N TYR A 278 -3.55 9.60 0.32
CA TYR A 278 -4.78 10.38 0.17
C TYR A 278 -5.95 9.73 0.89
N GLY A 279 -6.54 10.44 1.84
CA GLY A 279 -7.78 10.05 2.49
C GLY A 279 -8.97 9.93 1.52
N GLN A 280 -10.11 9.45 2.04
CA GLN A 280 -11.34 9.24 1.25
C GLN A 280 -11.84 10.51 0.56
N TYR A 281 -11.58 11.68 1.15
CA TYR A 281 -12.00 12.98 0.62
C TYR A 281 -10.88 13.75 -0.09
N GLY A 282 -9.75 13.09 -0.40
CA GLY A 282 -8.59 13.73 -1.03
C GLY A 282 -7.71 14.54 -0.08
N GLU A 283 -7.97 14.43 1.23
CA GLU A 283 -7.07 14.94 2.27
C GLU A 283 -5.70 14.27 2.13
N ILE A 284 -4.64 15.07 2.21
CA ILE A 284 -3.29 14.52 2.27
C ILE A 284 -3.09 14.01 3.69
N ASN A 285 -2.83 12.71 3.79
CA ASN A 285 -2.50 12.03 5.03
C ASN A 285 -1.02 11.65 5.01
N ILE A 286 -0.45 11.38 6.19
CA ILE A 286 0.87 10.78 6.28
C ILE A 286 0.86 9.50 7.12
N GLU A 287 1.83 8.64 6.85
CA GLU A 287 2.06 7.43 7.62
C GLU A 287 3.54 7.33 7.98
N THR A 288 3.85 6.88 9.20
CA THR A 288 5.22 6.52 9.57
C THR A 288 5.56 5.19 8.92
N VAL A 289 6.71 5.08 8.27
CA VAL A 289 7.12 3.88 7.53
C VAL A 289 8.37 3.27 8.14
N ASP A 290 8.30 1.99 8.47
CA ASP A 290 9.44 1.15 8.82
C ASP A 290 9.96 0.43 7.57
N VAL A 291 11.21 0.69 7.20
CA VAL A 291 11.88 0.00 6.08
C VAL A 291 12.57 -1.25 6.60
N LEU A 292 12.19 -2.40 6.05
CA LEU A 292 12.70 -3.70 6.48
C LEU A 292 13.96 -4.09 5.71
N PRO A 293 14.78 -5.03 6.22
CA PRO A 293 15.95 -5.54 5.48
C PRO A 293 15.62 -6.19 4.14
N CYS A 294 14.42 -6.75 3.99
CA CYS A 294 13.88 -7.26 2.73
C CYS A 294 13.32 -6.17 1.80
N GLN A 295 13.47 -4.90 2.19
CA GLN A 295 13.11 -3.70 1.43
C GLN A 295 11.60 -3.48 1.26
N GLU A 296 10.82 -4.27 2.00
CA GLU A 296 9.42 -4.02 2.27
C GLU A 296 9.24 -2.87 3.25
N ARG A 297 8.11 -2.17 3.12
CA ARG A 297 7.80 -0.94 3.85
C ARG A 297 6.51 -1.17 4.62
N ILE A 298 6.58 -1.14 5.95
CA ILE A 298 5.38 -1.23 6.79
C ILE A 298 5.01 0.16 7.25
N ALA A 299 3.82 0.61 6.86
CA ALA A 299 3.33 1.94 7.13
C ALA A 299 2.22 1.91 8.18
N ARG A 300 2.20 2.94 9.03
CA ARG A 300 1.21 3.12 10.09
C ARG A 300 0.68 4.55 10.07
N GLY A 301 -0.64 4.68 10.03
CA GLY A 301 -1.34 5.96 10.02
C GLY A 301 -0.86 6.92 11.12
N VAL A 302 -0.74 8.20 10.76
CA VAL A 302 -0.44 9.28 11.70
C VAL A 302 -1.68 10.14 11.82
N ARG A 303 -2.16 10.31 13.05
CA ARG A 303 -3.31 11.16 13.31
C ARG A 303 -2.97 12.64 13.05
N GLU A 304 -3.77 13.28 12.22
CA GLU A 304 -3.60 14.69 11.87
C GLU A 304 -4.76 15.58 12.35
N GLN A 305 -4.56 16.90 12.25
CA GLN A 305 -5.59 17.88 12.52
C GLN A 305 -6.82 17.63 11.65
N GLY A 306 -8.00 17.70 12.28
CA GLY A 306 -9.29 17.36 11.65
C GLY A 306 -9.78 15.95 11.98
N GLU A 307 -8.90 15.06 12.45
CA GLU A 307 -9.26 13.67 12.72
C GLU A 307 -9.67 13.42 14.18
N THR A 308 -10.70 12.58 14.33
CA THR A 308 -11.22 12.16 15.64
C THR A 308 -10.30 11.13 16.30
N SER A 309 -10.56 10.79 17.56
CA SER A 309 -9.83 9.72 18.27
C SER A 309 -9.99 8.32 17.67
N LYS A 310 -10.83 8.14 16.64
CA LYS A 310 -10.89 6.88 15.88
C LYS A 310 -9.68 6.67 14.97
N GLY A 311 -8.98 7.74 14.59
CA GLY A 311 -7.71 7.68 13.86
C GLY A 311 -6.49 7.50 14.79
N GLU A 312 -6.69 7.06 16.04
CA GLU A 312 -5.58 6.77 16.95
C GLU A 312 -5.25 5.27 16.94
N GLU A 313 -3.97 4.96 16.75
CA GLU A 313 -3.44 3.58 16.79
C GLU A 313 -3.86 2.85 18.08
N SER A 314 -4.41 1.65 17.91
CA SER A 314 -4.87 0.83 19.02
C SER A 314 -3.70 0.45 19.95
N ALA A 315 -3.99 0.37 21.26
CA ALA A 315 -2.98 -0.03 22.24
C ALA A 315 -2.47 -1.47 22.01
N GLU A 316 -3.27 -2.33 21.38
CA GLU A 316 -2.88 -3.69 21.04
C GLU A 316 -1.89 -3.71 19.87
N LEU A 317 -2.22 -3.03 18.77
CA LEU A 317 -1.35 -2.93 17.59
C LEU A 317 0.01 -2.33 17.99
N ARG A 318 0.00 -1.23 18.74
CA ARG A 318 1.22 -0.61 19.26
C ARG A 318 2.08 -1.58 20.08
N ARG A 319 1.46 -2.38 20.96
CA ARG A 319 2.20 -3.39 21.74
C ARG A 319 2.81 -4.47 20.86
N GLN A 320 2.14 -4.88 19.78
CA GLN A 320 2.70 -5.85 18.83
C GLN A 320 3.97 -5.30 18.19
N PHE A 321 3.96 -4.04 17.75
CA PHE A 321 5.14 -3.36 17.21
C PHE A 321 6.27 -3.19 18.24
N GLU A 322 5.94 -2.79 19.48
CA GLU A 322 6.92 -2.58 20.54
C GLU A 322 7.55 -3.89 21.05
N THR A 323 6.76 -4.96 21.15
CA THR A 323 7.19 -6.23 21.80
C THR A 323 7.86 -7.17 20.81
N SER A 324 7.29 -7.31 19.61
CA SER A 324 7.75 -8.26 18.60
C SER A 324 8.73 -7.64 17.60
N GLY A 325 8.82 -6.31 17.57
CA GLY A 325 9.81 -5.56 16.79
C GLY A 325 9.85 -5.96 15.31
N LYS A 326 11.07 -6.05 14.76
CA LYS A 326 11.32 -6.32 13.34
C LYS A 326 10.88 -7.72 12.86
N GLU A 327 10.64 -8.68 13.78
CA GLU A 327 10.18 -10.03 13.42
C GLU A 327 8.69 -10.03 13.03
N TYR A 328 7.86 -9.30 13.77
CA TYR A 328 6.44 -9.14 13.43
C TYR A 328 6.27 -8.46 12.08
N THR A 329 6.96 -7.34 11.86
CA THR A 329 6.86 -6.57 10.61
C THR A 329 7.38 -7.35 9.40
N HIS A 330 8.45 -8.14 9.58
CA HIS A 330 8.97 -9.03 8.53
C HIS A 330 7.98 -10.14 8.18
N ASN A 331 7.42 -10.83 9.17
CA ASN A 331 6.42 -11.87 8.93
C ASN A 331 5.16 -11.31 8.25
N LEU A 332 4.72 -10.12 8.69
CA LEU A 332 3.59 -9.43 8.07
C LEU A 332 3.85 -9.13 6.59
N ALA A 333 5.04 -8.62 6.27
CA ALA A 333 5.40 -8.28 4.90
C ALA A 333 5.34 -9.48 3.94
N HIS A 334 5.72 -10.67 4.40
CA HIS A 334 5.67 -11.89 3.59
C HIS A 334 4.31 -12.60 3.59
N GLN A 335 3.39 -12.19 4.45
CA GLN A 335 2.04 -12.76 4.53
C GLN A 335 0.96 -11.84 3.96
N VAL A 336 1.31 -10.60 3.58
CA VAL A 336 0.34 -9.59 3.13
C VAL A 336 -0.53 -10.08 1.98
N GLU A 337 0.01 -10.81 1.00
CA GLU A 337 -0.80 -11.31 -0.13
C GLU A 337 -1.87 -12.31 0.34
N LYS A 338 -1.53 -13.20 1.27
CA LYS A 338 -2.48 -14.14 1.87
C LYS A 338 -3.49 -13.43 2.77
N ILE A 339 -3.07 -12.38 3.46
CA ILE A 339 -3.93 -11.55 4.30
C ILE A 339 -4.92 -10.79 3.42
N GLU A 340 -4.46 -10.18 2.33
CA GLU A 340 -5.30 -9.49 1.36
C GLU A 340 -6.28 -10.45 0.67
N GLU A 341 -5.84 -11.66 0.30
CA GLU A 341 -6.71 -12.70 -0.25
C GLU A 341 -7.75 -13.15 0.77
N ALA A 342 -7.34 -13.44 2.01
CA ALA A 342 -8.26 -13.79 3.09
C ALA A 342 -9.21 -12.64 3.44
N GLN A 343 -8.75 -11.38 3.37
CA GLN A 343 -9.58 -10.20 3.53
C GLN A 343 -10.52 -10.01 2.34
N LYS A 344 -10.11 -10.33 1.10
CA LYS A 344 -10.99 -10.33 -0.08
C LYS A 344 -12.02 -11.46 -0.01
N GLU A 345 -11.65 -12.65 0.48
CA GLU A 345 -12.55 -13.79 0.71
C GLU A 345 -13.50 -13.51 1.89
N SER A 346 -13.01 -12.84 2.95
CA SER A 346 -13.84 -12.38 4.07
C SER A 346 -14.71 -11.17 3.70
N ASN A 347 -14.24 -10.31 2.80
CA ASN A 347 -14.98 -9.19 2.20
C ASN A 347 -15.76 -9.61 0.95
N GLN A 348 -15.81 -10.92 0.61
CA GLN A 348 -16.93 -11.48 -0.16
C GLN A 348 -18.17 -11.60 0.73
N VAL A 349 -18.47 -10.51 1.43
CA VAL A 349 -19.84 -10.08 1.66
C VAL A 349 -20.01 -8.94 0.67
N GLU A 350 -20.71 -9.21 -0.45
CA GLU A 350 -21.06 -8.14 -1.38
C GLU A 350 -21.77 -7.00 -0.64
N PRO A 351 -21.33 -5.74 -0.76
CA PRO A 351 -22.23 -4.62 -0.54
C PRO A 351 -22.98 -4.38 -1.86
N ASN A 352 -23.79 -5.35 -2.28
CA ASN A 352 -25.00 -4.97 -2.97
C ASN A 352 -25.96 -4.60 -1.84
N GLU A 353 -26.35 -3.33 -1.77
CA GLU A 353 -27.54 -2.95 -1.01
C GLU A 353 -28.67 -3.87 -1.49
N ILE A 354 -28.97 -4.92 -0.70
CA ILE A 354 -30.10 -5.80 -0.97
C ILE A 354 -31.32 -4.90 -0.84
N SER A 355 -31.97 -4.62 -1.96
CA SER A 355 -33.24 -3.92 -2.03
C SER A 355 -34.39 -4.92 -2.10
N GLU A 356 -35.60 -4.46 -1.77
CA GLU A 356 -36.82 -5.28 -1.80
C GLU A 356 -37.03 -5.95 -3.16
N ASN A 357 -36.59 -5.32 -4.25
CA ASN A 357 -36.80 -5.84 -5.62
C ASN A 357 -35.71 -6.82 -6.08
N ASN A 358 -34.68 -7.08 -5.26
CA ASN A 358 -33.67 -8.08 -5.59
C ASN A 358 -34.23 -9.49 -5.39
N TYR A 359 -33.81 -10.42 -6.26
CA TYR A 359 -34.09 -11.85 -6.10
C TYR A 359 -33.23 -12.43 -4.98
N ILE A 360 -33.82 -13.32 -4.18
CA ILE A 360 -33.07 -14.12 -3.21
C ILE A 360 -32.17 -15.08 -4.02
N PRO A 361 -30.85 -15.17 -3.72
CA PRO A 361 -29.90 -15.92 -4.55
C PRO A 361 -30.37 -17.34 -4.89
N ASN A 362 -30.26 -17.70 -6.17
CA ASN A 362 -30.65 -19.01 -6.73
C ASN A 362 -32.14 -19.36 -6.59
N THR A 363 -33.02 -18.35 -6.48
CA THR A 363 -34.47 -18.53 -6.42
C THR A 363 -35.18 -17.60 -7.40
N ASP A 364 -36.44 -17.91 -7.69
CA ASP A 364 -37.31 -17.07 -8.51
C ASP A 364 -38.15 -16.11 -7.63
N THR A 365 -37.82 -15.99 -6.34
CA THR A 365 -38.55 -15.20 -5.33
C THR A 365 -37.75 -13.94 -4.99
N THR A 366 -38.42 -12.80 -4.98
CA THR A 366 -37.86 -11.51 -4.54
C THR A 366 -38.00 -11.31 -3.03
N TRP A 367 -37.15 -10.46 -2.45
CA TRP A 367 -37.26 -10.11 -1.04
C TRP A 367 -38.61 -9.46 -0.71
N LYS A 368 -39.16 -8.65 -1.63
CA LYS A 368 -40.48 -8.06 -1.50
C LYS A 368 -41.58 -9.11 -1.41
N GLU A 369 -41.55 -10.14 -2.26
CA GLU A 369 -42.54 -11.23 -2.19
C GLU A 369 -42.45 -11.98 -0.86
N LEU A 370 -41.24 -12.20 -0.34
CA LEU A 370 -41.07 -12.84 0.97
C LEU A 370 -41.54 -11.95 2.13
N MET A 371 -41.30 -10.63 2.06
CA MET A 371 -41.82 -9.64 3.02
C MET A 371 -43.35 -9.61 3.01
N GLU A 372 -43.99 -9.65 1.84
CA GLU A 372 -45.45 -9.68 1.71
C GLU A 372 -46.05 -10.97 2.31
N GLU A 373 -45.34 -12.11 2.23
CA GLU A 373 -45.79 -13.39 2.78
C GLU A 373 -45.54 -13.55 4.30
N THR A 374 -44.57 -12.83 4.86
CA THR A 374 -44.11 -13.01 6.25
C THR A 374 -44.35 -11.78 7.15
N GLU A 375 -44.74 -10.64 6.58
CA GLU A 375 -44.83 -9.33 7.24
C GLU A 375 -43.54 -8.88 7.95
N GLU A 376 -42.40 -9.54 7.72
CA GLU A 376 -41.10 -9.20 8.29
C GLU A 376 -40.41 -8.08 7.48
N SER A 377 -39.58 -7.28 8.15
CA SER A 377 -38.82 -6.22 7.47
C SER A 377 -37.64 -6.79 6.68
N LEU A 378 -37.21 -6.08 5.62
CA LEU A 378 -36.10 -6.51 4.77
C LEU A 378 -34.81 -6.86 5.55
N PRO A 379 -34.35 -6.04 6.53
CA PRO A 379 -33.15 -6.37 7.29
C PRO A 379 -33.29 -7.65 8.11
N GLU A 380 -34.46 -7.87 8.72
CA GLU A 380 -34.73 -9.06 9.55
C GLU A 380 -34.77 -10.33 8.69
N LEU A 381 -35.39 -10.27 7.52
CA LEU A 381 -35.42 -11.39 6.57
C LEU A 381 -34.04 -11.72 6.01
N VAL A 382 -33.26 -10.71 5.64
CA VAL A 382 -31.89 -10.90 5.14
C VAL A 382 -31.00 -11.52 6.22
N GLU A 383 -31.07 -11.02 7.45
CA GLU A 383 -30.32 -11.56 8.58
C GLU A 383 -30.73 -13.01 8.88
N ARG A 384 -32.04 -13.30 8.93
CA ARG A 384 -32.57 -14.63 9.20
C ARG A 384 -32.19 -15.64 8.11
N TYR A 385 -32.35 -15.27 6.84
CA TYR A 385 -31.97 -16.11 5.72
C TYR A 385 -30.47 -16.43 5.73
N ASN A 386 -29.62 -15.42 5.95
CA ASN A 386 -28.17 -15.60 6.00
C ASN A 386 -27.74 -16.48 7.18
N LYS A 387 -28.36 -16.30 8.35
CA LYS A 387 -28.13 -17.13 9.53
C LYS A 387 -28.50 -18.59 9.27
N ASP A 388 -29.63 -18.84 8.61
CA ASP A 388 -30.11 -20.18 8.27
C ASP A 388 -29.23 -20.85 7.20
N MET A 389 -28.80 -20.09 6.19
CA MET A 389 -27.82 -20.53 5.20
C MET A 389 -26.49 -20.92 5.85
N ALA A 390 -25.98 -20.09 6.77
CA ALA A 390 -24.75 -20.34 7.51
C ALA A 390 -24.86 -21.57 8.43
N ALA A 391 -26.00 -21.75 9.11
CA ALA A 391 -26.26 -22.92 9.95
C ALA A 391 -26.25 -24.24 9.16
N SER A 392 -26.60 -24.20 7.88
CA SER A 392 -26.53 -25.36 6.97
C SER A 392 -25.11 -25.64 6.42
N GLY A 393 -24.14 -24.76 6.69
CA GLY A 393 -22.82 -24.79 6.06
C GLY A 393 -22.87 -24.61 4.54
N GLY A 394 -23.89 -23.90 4.03
CA GLY A 394 -24.10 -23.63 2.60
C GLY A 394 -24.57 -24.83 1.78
N LYS A 395 -25.04 -25.91 2.41
CA LYS A 395 -25.43 -27.17 1.73
C LYS A 395 -26.93 -27.31 1.49
N GLU A 396 -27.76 -26.50 2.15
CA GLU A 396 -29.21 -26.55 2.01
C GLU A 396 -29.67 -25.72 0.81
N GLU A 397 -30.67 -26.21 0.05
CA GLU A 397 -31.20 -25.46 -1.08
C GLU A 397 -31.97 -24.21 -0.59
N PRO A 398 -31.68 -23.02 -1.15
CA PRO A 398 -32.33 -21.76 -0.79
C PRO A 398 -33.86 -21.79 -0.71
N LYS A 399 -34.51 -22.56 -1.61
CA LYS A 399 -35.98 -22.71 -1.64
C LYS A 399 -36.53 -23.35 -0.36
N ASN A 400 -35.78 -24.25 0.28
CA ASN A 400 -36.20 -24.90 1.53
C ASN A 400 -36.11 -23.95 2.72
N ILE A 401 -35.11 -23.07 2.72
CA ILE A 401 -34.94 -22.05 3.76
C ILE A 401 -36.06 -21.00 3.65
N ILE A 402 -36.38 -20.55 2.44
CA ILE A 402 -37.51 -19.65 2.19
C ILE A 402 -38.81 -20.29 2.68
N GLN A 403 -39.06 -21.56 2.33
CA GLN A 403 -40.26 -22.26 2.76
C GLN A 403 -40.33 -22.38 4.29
N ARG A 404 -39.21 -22.66 4.96
CA ARG A 404 -39.14 -22.73 6.43
C ARG A 404 -39.47 -21.39 7.08
N ILE A 405 -38.97 -20.28 6.53
CA ILE A 405 -39.28 -18.93 7.02
C ILE A 405 -40.79 -18.66 6.92
N ILE A 406 -41.41 -19.02 5.79
CA ILE A 406 -42.86 -18.90 5.58
C ILE A 406 -43.65 -19.80 6.54
N ASP A 407 -43.25 -21.06 6.69
CA ASP A 407 -43.91 -22.04 7.56
C ASP A 407 -43.85 -21.60 9.04
N ASP A 408 -42.69 -21.09 9.47
CA ASP A 408 -42.50 -20.54 10.82
C ASP A 408 -43.46 -19.36 11.08
N TYR A 409 -43.61 -18.44 10.12
CA TYR A 409 -44.58 -17.34 10.24
C TYR A 409 -46.03 -17.86 10.30
N GLN A 410 -46.37 -18.85 9.47
CA GLN A 410 -47.70 -19.45 9.46
C GLN A 410 -48.03 -20.19 10.77
N MET A 411 -47.06 -20.87 11.38
CA MET A 411 -47.23 -21.48 12.71
C MET A 411 -47.44 -20.44 13.80
N VAL A 412 -46.62 -19.38 13.84
CA VAL A 412 -46.71 -18.31 14.84
C VAL A 412 -48.01 -17.51 14.72
N SER A 413 -48.48 -17.25 13.49
CA SER A 413 -49.73 -16.54 13.23
C SER A 413 -50.98 -17.40 13.50
N HIS A 414 -50.88 -18.73 13.39
CA HIS A 414 -51.95 -19.65 13.78
C HIS A 414 -52.08 -19.82 15.30
N GLU A 415 -51.00 -19.69 16.07
CA GLU A 415 -51.05 -19.64 17.55
C GLU A 415 -51.70 -18.36 18.09
N HIS A 416 -51.58 -17.23 17.38
CA HIS A 416 -52.21 -15.96 17.76
C HIS A 416 -53.71 -15.84 17.42
N LYS A 417 -54.26 -16.80 16.64
CA LYS A 417 -55.69 -16.83 16.23
C LYS A 417 -56.53 -17.89 16.96
N ARG A 418 -55.95 -18.64 17.91
CA ARG A 418 -56.67 -19.49 18.87
C ARG A 418 -56.84 -18.76 20.20
#